data_AF-A0A2N6IEC7-F1
#
_entry.id   AF-A0A2N6IEC7-F1
#
_cell.length_a   1.000
_cell.length_b   1.000
_cell.length_c   1.000
_cell.angle_alpha   90.00
_cell.angle_beta   90.00
_cell.angle_gamma   90.00
#
_symmetry.space_group_name_H-M   'P 1'
#
loop_
_entity.id
_entity.type
_entity.pdbx_description
1 polymer ?
#
loop_
_entity_poly.entity_id
_entity_poly.type
_entity_poly.pdbx_seq_one_letter_code
_entity_poly.pdbx_strand_id
1 'polypeptide(L)'
;MSALNASTTSEMPRDAAHQPYCILHASLQRDQAAQFAVTVMDVAQGLQLCIELANNSVLTRSMNGDAGSDDAMPILNMDGIERLLRFATSTARLLADHAESRIQWMNEFRTKGDK
;
A
#
# COMPACT_ATOMS: atom_id res chain seq x y z
N MET A 1 -1.07 24.03 47.29
CA MET A 1 -1.15 23.89 45.83
C MET A 1 0.10 23.17 45.35
N SER A 2 0.00 21.87 45.09
CA SER A 2 1.09 21.08 44.48
C SER A 2 0.44 20.12 43.50
N ALA A 3 0.59 20.40 42.21
CA ALA A 3 0.03 19.62 41.12
C ALA A 3 0.87 18.36 40.88
N LEU A 4 0.21 17.23 40.72
CA LEU A 4 0.80 15.95 40.35
C LEU A 4 1.33 16.03 38.90
N ASN A 5 2.62 15.73 38.72
CA ASN A 5 3.18 15.39 37.42
C ASN A 5 2.71 13.99 37.03
N ALA A 6 1.67 13.91 36.21
CA ALA A 6 1.33 12.69 35.48
C ALA A 6 2.27 12.60 34.27
N SER A 7 3.34 11.81 34.40
CA SER A 7 4.10 11.34 33.25
C SER A 7 3.21 10.41 32.44
N THR A 8 2.57 10.95 31.39
CA THR A 8 1.89 10.15 30.38
C THR A 8 2.95 9.41 29.57
N THR A 9 3.23 8.17 29.97
CA THR A 9 3.89 7.19 29.13
C THR A 9 3.06 7.03 27.86
N SER A 10 3.55 7.56 26.75
CA SER A 10 3.01 7.32 25.42
C SER A 10 3.16 5.83 25.11
N GLU A 11 2.08 5.08 25.32
CA GLU A 11 1.99 3.69 24.88
C GLU A 11 2.05 3.69 23.35
N MET A 12 3.18 3.25 22.78
CA MET A 12 3.24 2.96 21.35
C MET A 12 2.22 1.85 21.05
N PRO A 13 1.33 2.02 20.04
CA PRO A 13 0.39 0.98 19.65
C PRO A 13 1.17 -0.27 19.26
N ARG A 14 1.04 -1.33 20.06
CA ARG A 14 1.82 -2.57 19.91
C ARG A 14 1.32 -3.51 18.81
N ASP A 15 0.19 -3.22 18.20
CA ASP A 15 -0.30 -3.91 17.01
C ASP A 15 -1.09 -2.93 16.15
N ALA A 16 -0.42 -2.29 15.19
CA ALA A 16 -1.13 -1.70 14.06
C ALA A 16 -1.61 -2.86 13.19
N ALA A 17 -2.74 -3.47 13.57
CA ALA A 17 -3.40 -4.45 12.71
C ALA A 17 -3.65 -3.78 11.36
N HIS A 18 -3.13 -4.39 10.28
CA HIS A 18 -3.33 -3.87 8.93
C HIS A 18 -4.82 -3.75 8.67
N GLN A 19 -5.30 -2.51 8.59
CA GLN A 19 -6.68 -2.23 8.24
C GLN A 19 -6.73 -1.99 6.73
N PRO A 20 -7.53 -2.78 5.99
CA PRO A 20 -7.80 -2.53 4.58
C PRO A 20 -8.19 -1.06 4.35
N TYR A 21 -7.67 -0.45 3.30
CA TYR A 21 -8.07 0.90 2.90
C TYR A 21 -9.51 0.91 2.39
N CYS A 22 -9.92 -0.20 1.76
CA CYS A 22 -11.26 -0.42 1.26
C CYS A 22 -12.11 -1.23 2.25
N ILE A 23 -13.24 -0.65 2.66
CA ILE A 23 -14.16 -1.26 3.62
C ILE A 23 -15.33 -1.88 2.86
N LEU A 24 -15.49 -3.20 2.97
CA LEU A 24 -16.67 -3.90 2.47
C LEU A 24 -17.86 -3.71 3.41
N HIS A 25 -19.06 -3.60 2.82
CA HIS A 25 -20.30 -3.75 3.56
C HIS A 25 -20.36 -5.14 4.22
N ALA A 26 -20.95 -5.24 5.41
CA ALA A 26 -20.99 -6.49 6.19
C ALA A 26 -21.57 -7.68 5.41
N SER A 27 -22.54 -7.43 4.53
CA SER A 27 -23.16 -8.46 3.69
C SER A 27 -22.22 -9.07 2.64
N LEU A 28 -21.14 -8.39 2.27
CA LEU A 28 -20.19 -8.81 1.25
C LEU A 28 -18.94 -9.47 1.83
N GLN A 29 -18.81 -9.55 3.16
CA GLN A 29 -17.61 -10.08 3.80
C GLN A 29 -17.34 -11.54 3.48
N ARG A 30 -18.36 -12.32 3.12
CA ARG A 30 -18.21 -13.74 2.72
C ARG A 30 -18.17 -13.94 1.21
N ASP A 31 -18.40 -12.89 0.43
CA ASP A 31 -18.33 -12.96 -1.02
C ASP A 31 -16.86 -12.96 -1.45
N GLN A 32 -16.42 -14.06 -2.06
CA GLN A 32 -15.02 -14.19 -2.43
C GLN A 32 -14.61 -13.15 -3.49
N ALA A 33 -15.48 -12.82 -4.45
CA ALA A 33 -15.18 -11.85 -5.50
C ALA A 33 -15.05 -10.43 -4.93
N ALA A 34 -15.91 -10.07 -3.98
CA ALA A 34 -15.81 -8.80 -3.25
C ALA A 34 -14.49 -8.71 -2.46
N GLN A 35 -14.09 -9.79 -1.79
CA GLN A 35 -12.81 -9.85 -1.07
C GLN A 35 -11.60 -9.69 -2.01
N PHE A 36 -11.65 -10.30 -3.19
CA PHE A 36 -10.61 -10.13 -4.21
C PHE A 36 -10.56 -8.69 -4.73
N ALA A 37 -11.72 -8.07 -5.01
CA ALA A 37 -11.79 -6.70 -5.47
C ALA A 37 -11.20 -5.71 -4.45
N VAL A 38 -11.47 -5.90 -3.15
CA VAL A 38 -10.85 -5.09 -2.08
C VAL A 38 -9.35 -5.28 -2.02
N THR A 39 -8.87 -6.52 -2.11
CA THR A 39 -7.44 -6.79 -2.12
C THR A 39 -6.74 -6.10 -3.30
N VAL A 40 -7.33 -6.19 -4.50
CA VAL A 40 -6.83 -5.49 -5.69
C VAL A 40 -6.81 -3.99 -5.49
N MET A 41 -7.87 -3.42 -4.91
CA MET A 41 -7.98 -1.98 -4.71
C MET A 41 -6.97 -1.46 -3.68
N ASP A 42 -6.82 -2.14 -2.55
CA ASP A 42 -5.84 -1.79 -1.52
C ASP A 42 -4.41 -1.83 -2.06
N VAL A 43 -4.08 -2.88 -2.83
CA VAL A 43 -2.77 -2.99 -3.47
C VAL A 43 -2.58 -1.88 -4.49
N ALA A 44 -3.57 -1.60 -5.33
CA ALA A 44 -3.49 -0.53 -6.34
C ALA A 44 -3.25 0.85 -5.70
N GLN A 45 -3.98 1.18 -4.63
CA GLN A 45 -3.79 2.41 -3.87
C GLN A 45 -2.39 2.48 -3.23
N GLY A 46 -1.92 1.38 -2.64
CA GLY A 46 -0.58 1.29 -2.08
C GLY A 46 0.51 1.49 -3.14
N LEU A 47 0.36 0.87 -4.32
CA LEU A 47 1.28 1.05 -5.45
C LEU A 47 1.29 2.48 -5.96
N GLN A 48 0.11 3.10 -6.10
CA GLN A 48 -0.01 4.50 -6.50
C GLN A 48 0.76 5.41 -5.52
N LEU A 49 0.54 5.25 -4.22
CA LEU A 49 1.24 6.03 -3.20
C LEU A 49 2.77 5.84 -3.28
N CYS A 50 3.23 4.60 -3.48
CA CYS A 50 4.66 4.32 -3.64
C CYS A 50 5.27 5.11 -4.81
N ILE A 51 4.57 5.15 -5.94
CA ILE A 51 5.00 5.87 -7.15
C ILE A 51 4.97 7.38 -6.92
N GLU A 52 3.91 7.91 -6.28
CA GLU A 52 3.80 9.33 -5.96
C GLU A 52 4.94 9.81 -5.04
N LEU A 53 5.27 9.04 -4.00
CA LEU A 53 6.37 9.36 -3.09
C LEU A 53 7.73 9.35 -3.80
N ALA A 54 7.96 8.37 -4.67
CA ALA A 54 9.17 8.30 -5.48
C ALA A 54 9.28 9.50 -6.42
N ASN A 55 8.22 9.80 -7.18
CA ASN A 55 8.18 10.89 -8.14
C ASN A 55 8.34 12.25 -7.47
N ASN A 56 7.64 12.50 -6.36
CA ASN A 56 7.78 13.74 -5.60
C ASN A 56 9.22 13.91 -5.08
N SER A 57 9.84 12.83 -4.59
CA SER A 57 11.23 12.89 -4.12
C SER A 57 12.23 13.19 -5.25
N VAL A 58 11.99 12.69 -6.46
CA VAL A 58 12.80 13.03 -7.65
C VAL A 58 12.57 14.49 -8.06
N LEU A 59 11.31 14.93 -8.11
CA LEU A 59 10.95 16.29 -8.50
C LEU A 59 11.54 17.32 -7.54
N THR A 60 11.41 17.10 -6.22
CA THR A 60 12.02 17.96 -5.19
C THR A 60 13.52 18.08 -5.40
N ARG A 61 14.25 16.98 -5.65
CA ARG A 61 15.69 17.05 -5.95
C ARG A 61 16.00 17.90 -7.18
N SER A 62 15.21 17.76 -8.24
CA SER A 62 15.41 18.54 -9.46
C SER A 62 15.23 20.04 -9.21
N MET A 63 14.17 20.41 -8.48
CA MET A 63 13.91 21.80 -8.13
C MET A 63 15.02 22.38 -7.24
N ASN A 64 15.54 21.57 -6.32
CA ASN A 64 16.62 21.99 -5.43
C ASN A 64 17.98 22.13 -6.12
N GLY A 65 18.23 21.33 -7.18
CA GLY A 65 19.41 21.50 -8.01
C GLY A 65 19.45 22.86 -8.73
N ASP A 66 18.28 23.44 -8.98
CA ASP A 66 18.11 24.70 -9.70
C ASP A 66 18.00 25.92 -8.76
N ALA A 67 17.62 25.74 -7.48
CA ALA A 67 17.33 26.82 -6.53
C ALA A 67 18.40 26.93 -5.43
N GLY A 68 19.33 27.87 -5.56
CA GLY A 68 20.57 27.88 -4.77
C GLY A 68 20.54 28.13 -3.25
N SER A 69 19.44 28.06 -2.47
CA SER A 69 19.59 28.17 -0.98
C SER A 69 18.41 27.90 -0.01
N ASP A 70 17.20 27.44 -0.37
CA ASP A 70 16.17 27.21 0.68
C ASP A 70 15.20 26.06 0.40
N ASP A 71 15.79 24.89 0.23
CA ASP A 71 15.16 23.79 -0.47
C ASP A 71 14.53 22.73 0.44
N ALA A 72 13.28 22.39 0.15
CA ALA A 72 12.58 21.31 0.82
C ALA A 72 13.35 19.99 0.68
N MET A 73 13.56 19.27 1.77
CA MET A 73 14.23 17.96 1.71
C MET A 73 13.30 16.93 1.05
N PRO A 74 13.79 16.16 0.06
CA PRO A 74 13.00 15.11 -0.56
C PRO A 74 12.61 14.06 0.48
N ILE A 75 11.37 13.55 0.39
CA ILE A 75 10.81 12.59 1.35
C ILE A 75 11.65 11.30 1.38
N LEU A 76 12.16 10.86 0.23
CA LEU A 76 12.99 9.68 0.09
C LEU A 76 14.41 10.03 -0.39
N ASN A 77 15.38 9.28 0.15
CA ASN A 77 16.71 9.20 -0.43
C ASN A 77 16.72 8.30 -1.68
N MET A 78 17.81 8.32 -2.46
CA MET A 78 17.91 7.51 -3.70
C MET A 78 17.73 6.01 -3.42
N ASP A 79 18.38 5.51 -2.38
CA ASP A 79 18.23 4.11 -1.94
C ASP A 79 16.79 3.79 -1.53
N GLY A 80 16.11 4.74 -0.88
CA GLY A 80 14.72 4.66 -0.46
C GLY A 80 13.77 4.59 -1.65
N ILE A 81 14.00 5.41 -2.69
CA ILE A 81 13.28 5.33 -3.96
C ILE A 81 13.45 3.94 -4.58
N GLU A 82 14.69 3.46 -4.70
CA GLU A 82 14.95 2.16 -5.32
C GLU A 82 14.28 1.01 -4.54
N ARG A 83 14.40 1.01 -3.21
CA ARG A 83 13.75 0.01 -2.35
C ARG A 83 12.24 0.06 -2.50
N LEU A 84 11.65 1.25 -2.51
CA LEU A 84 10.21 1.43 -2.64
C LEU A 84 9.69 0.97 -4.00
N LEU A 85 10.41 1.27 -5.08
CA LEU A 85 10.07 0.80 -6.42
C LEU A 85 10.21 -0.72 -6.56
N ARG A 86 11.27 -1.33 -6.01
CA ARG A 86 11.41 -2.79 -5.98
C ARG A 86 10.31 -3.47 -5.19
N PHE A 87 9.91 -2.88 -4.06
CA PHE A 87 8.74 -3.33 -3.30
C PHE A 87 7.47 -3.24 -4.15
N ALA A 88 7.21 -2.09 -4.79
CA ALA A 88 6.05 -1.90 -5.65
C ALA A 88 6.01 -2.92 -6.80
N THR A 89 7.14 -3.17 -7.49
CA THR A 89 7.24 -4.19 -8.54
C THR A 89 6.94 -5.59 -8.00
N SER A 90 7.50 -5.94 -6.85
CA SER A 90 7.31 -7.27 -6.25
C SER A 90 5.85 -7.48 -5.83
N THR A 91 5.22 -6.46 -5.24
CA THR A 91 3.81 -6.47 -4.85
C THR A 91 2.88 -6.56 -6.07
N ALA A 92 3.17 -5.82 -7.14
CA ALA A 92 2.40 -5.91 -8.38
C ALA A 92 2.47 -7.31 -9.00
N ARG A 93 3.66 -7.95 -8.96
CA ARG A 93 3.83 -9.32 -9.42
C ARG A 93 3.05 -10.33 -8.57
N LEU A 94 3.11 -10.20 -7.24
CA LEU A 94 2.33 -11.04 -6.33
C LEU A 94 0.83 -10.93 -6.61
N LEU A 95 0.33 -9.72 -6.87
CA LEU A 95 -1.07 -9.50 -7.22
C LEU A 95 -1.42 -10.16 -8.56
N ALA A 96 -0.54 -10.07 -9.55
CA ALA A 96 -0.71 -10.70 -10.86
C ALA A 96 -0.77 -12.23 -10.74
N ASP A 97 0.16 -12.84 -9.99
CA ASP A 97 0.20 -14.29 -9.75
C ASP A 97 -1.10 -14.78 -9.06
N HIS A 98 -1.59 -14.00 -8.08
CA HIS A 98 -2.85 -14.30 -7.40
C HIS A 98 -4.07 -14.16 -8.33
N ALA A 99 -4.08 -13.13 -9.19
CA ALA A 99 -5.13 -12.94 -10.18
C ALA A 99 -5.15 -14.08 -11.22
N GLU A 100 -3.97 -14.49 -11.71
CA GLU A 100 -3.82 -15.61 -12.65
C GLU A 100 -4.34 -16.93 -12.06
N SER A 101 -3.91 -17.25 -10.82
CA SER A 101 -4.38 -18.43 -10.09
C SER A 101 -5.92 -18.47 -9.99
N ARG A 102 -6.53 -17.31 -9.80
CA ARG A 102 -7.97 -17.15 -9.68
C ARG A 102 -8.69 -17.29 -11.01
N ILE A 103 -8.12 -16.76 -12.09
CA ILE A 103 -8.60 -16.97 -13.47
C ILE A 103 -8.57 -18.46 -13.81
N GLN A 104 -7.47 -19.15 -13.51
CA GLN A 104 -7.35 -20.59 -13.73
C GLN A 104 -8.45 -21.36 -12.98
N TRP A 105 -8.65 -21.07 -11.69
CA TRP A 105 -9.71 -21.69 -10.90
C TRP A 105 -11.10 -21.49 -11.50
N MET A 106 -11.44 -20.27 -11.94
CA MET A 106 -12.74 -19.98 -12.58
C MET A 106 -12.93 -20.77 -13.88
N ASN A 107 -11.88 -20.90 -14.70
CA ASN A 107 -11.91 -21.66 -15.94
C ASN A 107 -12.10 -23.17 -15.69
N GLU A 108 -11.44 -23.72 -14.66
CA GLU A 108 -11.60 -25.12 -14.25
C GLU A 108 -12.99 -25.42 -13.68
N PHE A 109 -13.60 -24.47 -12.95
CA PHE A 109 -14.97 -24.63 -12.43
C PHE A 109 -16.01 -24.64 -13.56
N ARG A 110 -15.86 -23.78 -14.57
CA ARG A 110 -16.75 -23.79 -15.74
C ARG A 110 -16.66 -25.09 -16.54
N THR A 111 -15.45 -25.58 -16.78
CA THR A 111 -15.23 -26.81 -17.56
C THR A 111 -15.70 -28.08 -16.84
N LYS A 112 -15.86 -28.05 -15.53
CA LYS A 112 -16.43 -29.16 -14.73
C LYS A 112 -17.95 -29.10 -14.58
N GLY A 113 -18.59 -27.95 -14.76
CA GLY A 113 -20.05 -27.78 -14.67
C GLY A 113 -20.83 -28.13 -15.94
N ASP A 114 -20.13 -28.26 -17.09
CA ASP A 114 -20.70 -28.65 -18.39
C ASP A 114 -20.66 -30.17 -18.65
N LYS A 115 -20.40 -30.99 -17.62
CA LYS A 115 -20.49 -32.46 -17.67
C LYS A 115 -21.58 -32.97 -16.75
#